data_AF-A0A8B3GP07-F1
#
_entry.id   AF-A0A8B3GP07-F1
#
_cell.length_a   1.000
_cell.length_b   1.000
_cell.length_c   1.000
_cell.angle_alpha   90.00
_cell.angle_beta   90.00
_cell.angle_gamma   90.00
#
_symmetry.space_group_name_H-M   'P 1'
#
loop_
_entity.id
_entity.type
_entity.pdbx_description
1 polymer ?
#
loop_
_entity_poly.entity_id
_entity_poly.type
_entity_poly.pdbx_seq_one_letter_code
_entity_poly.pdbx_strand_id
1 'polypeptide(L)'
;MQPGSTLIVTSTLDPRKITAIQAVMPTKTHLLDVPMIGGVKYAREAGLVLIAAGDKQAVADVTPILKTFGTVKYVGEQGNGAKLKLITNVAIMAAEAGIRETLDLADAYDIDYQTTLDLLQMGPLSQL
;
A
#
# COMPACT_ATOMS: atom_id res chain seq x y z
N MET A 1 -17.93 -20.29 -3.31
CA MET A 1 -16.49 -20.64 -3.43
C MET A 1 -16.32 -22.09 -3.04
N GLN A 2 -15.40 -22.81 -3.67
CA GLN A 2 -15.13 -24.22 -3.33
C GLN A 2 -14.19 -24.30 -2.11
N PRO A 3 -14.24 -25.38 -1.30
CA PRO A 3 -13.26 -25.60 -0.24
C PRO A 3 -11.81 -25.51 -0.76
N GLY A 4 -10.92 -24.89 0.02
CA GLY A 4 -9.52 -24.62 -0.36
C GLY A 4 -9.31 -23.35 -1.19
N SER A 5 -10.38 -22.65 -1.59
CA SER A 5 -10.24 -21.37 -2.32
C SER A 5 -9.69 -20.26 -1.42
N THR A 6 -8.84 -19.41 -1.98
CA THR A 6 -8.32 -18.19 -1.34
C THR A 6 -8.88 -16.95 -2.02
N LEU A 7 -9.59 -16.10 -1.26
CA LEU A 7 -9.99 -14.76 -1.69
C LEU A 7 -8.89 -13.76 -1.31
N ILE A 8 -8.37 -13.04 -2.30
CA ILE A 8 -7.36 -12.00 -2.11
C ILE A 8 -8.01 -10.64 -2.32
N VAL A 9 -8.06 -9.82 -1.26
CA VAL A 9 -8.60 -8.46 -1.32
C VAL A 9 -7.45 -7.48 -1.49
N THR A 10 -7.30 -6.94 -2.70
CA THR A 10 -6.26 -5.94 -3.02
C THR A 10 -6.74 -4.49 -2.91
N SER A 11 -8.05 -4.30 -2.79
CA SER A 11 -8.65 -2.98 -2.58
C SER A 11 -8.21 -2.36 -1.26
N THR A 12 -8.07 -1.04 -1.24
CA THR A 12 -7.92 -0.30 0.02
C THR A 12 -9.28 -0.27 0.71
N LEU A 13 -9.39 -0.97 1.85
CA LEU A 13 -10.60 -1.06 2.65
C LEU A 13 -10.34 -0.65 4.10
N ASP A 14 -11.40 -0.23 4.79
CA ASP A 14 -11.42 -0.15 6.25
C ASP A 14 -11.22 -1.57 6.85
N PRO A 15 -10.40 -1.74 7.91
CA PRO A 15 -10.19 -3.05 8.53
C PRO A 15 -11.47 -3.78 8.94
N ARG A 16 -12.52 -3.04 9.33
CA ARG A 16 -13.84 -3.60 9.69
C ARG A 16 -14.50 -4.28 8.49
N LYS A 17 -14.25 -3.82 7.26
CA LYS A 17 -14.76 -4.48 6.05
C LYS A 17 -14.08 -5.83 5.82
N ILE A 18 -12.79 -5.95 6.13
CA ILE A 18 -12.10 -7.25 6.07
C ILE A 18 -12.71 -8.23 7.07
N THR A 19 -12.99 -7.79 8.30
CA THR A 19 -13.70 -8.59 9.30
C THR A 19 -15.11 -8.98 8.84
N ALA A 20 -15.85 -8.05 8.22
CA ALA A 20 -17.20 -8.32 7.71
C ALA A 20 -17.19 -9.34 6.56
N ILE A 21 -16.21 -9.25 5.64
CA ILE A 21 -16.03 -10.25 4.57
C ILE A 21 -15.75 -11.61 5.19
N GLN A 22 -14.81 -11.69 6.14
CA GLN A 22 -14.46 -12.95 6.82
C GLN A 22 -15.67 -13.63 7.46
N ALA A 23 -16.57 -12.86 8.07
CA ALA A 23 -17.74 -13.38 8.75
C ALA A 23 -18.74 -14.08 7.82
N VAL A 24 -18.71 -13.78 6.51
CA VAL A 24 -19.61 -14.38 5.50
C VAL A 24 -18.89 -15.37 4.58
N MET A 25 -17.59 -15.61 4.78
CA MET A 25 -16.83 -16.56 3.97
C MET A 25 -17.28 -18.00 4.27
N PRO A 26 -17.41 -18.87 3.23
CA PRO A 26 -17.67 -20.29 3.44
C PRO A 26 -16.59 -20.94 4.30
N THR A 27 -16.95 -21.99 5.03
CA THR A 27 -15.97 -22.77 5.80
C THR A 27 -14.91 -23.38 4.87
N LYS A 28 -13.70 -23.61 5.40
CA LYS A 28 -12.55 -24.13 4.63
C LYS A 28 -12.13 -23.25 3.45
N THR A 29 -12.34 -21.94 3.51
CA THR A 29 -11.77 -20.97 2.56
C THR A 29 -10.86 -20.00 3.30
N HIS A 30 -9.95 -19.36 2.57
CA HIS A 30 -9.01 -18.40 3.12
C HIS A 30 -9.35 -16.98 2.62
N LEU A 31 -9.20 -15.99 3.49
CA LEU A 31 -9.24 -14.58 3.13
C LEU A 31 -7.88 -13.96 3.43
N LEU A 32 -7.34 -13.24 2.45
CA LEU A 32 -6.11 -12.47 2.60
C LEU A 32 -6.40 -11.01 2.25
N ASP A 33 -6.00 -10.08 3.09
CA ASP A 33 -5.97 -8.65 2.75
C ASP A 33 -4.57 -8.27 2.26
N VAL A 34 -4.48 -7.98 0.95
CA VAL A 34 -3.23 -7.75 0.23
C VAL A 34 -3.28 -6.40 -0.52
N PRO A 35 -3.51 -5.27 0.18
CA PRO A 35 -3.51 -3.97 -0.48
C PRO A 35 -2.14 -3.64 -1.08
N MET A 36 -2.17 -2.79 -2.12
CA MET A 36 -0.99 -2.48 -2.93
C MET A 36 -0.53 -1.03 -2.72
N ILE A 37 0.77 -0.80 -2.76
CA ILE A 37 1.39 0.52 -2.89
C ILE A 37 1.99 0.62 -4.29
N GLY A 38 1.80 1.77 -4.93
CA GLY A 38 2.19 2.04 -6.31
C GLY A 38 0.99 2.23 -7.23
N GLY A 39 1.15 3.10 -8.23
CA GLY A 39 0.14 3.39 -9.24
C GLY A 39 0.29 2.54 -10.51
N VAL A 40 -0.43 2.94 -11.56
CA VAL A 40 -0.47 2.23 -12.86
C VAL A 40 0.92 2.01 -13.46
N LYS A 41 1.83 2.98 -13.33
CA LYS A 41 3.22 2.84 -13.80
C LYS A 41 3.91 1.64 -13.15
N TYR A 42 3.92 1.59 -11.82
CA TYR A 42 4.52 0.51 -11.04
C TYR A 42 3.88 -0.84 -11.33
N ALA A 43 2.56 -0.89 -11.56
CA ALA A 43 1.88 -2.13 -11.95
C ALA A 43 2.40 -2.72 -13.27
N ARG A 44 2.67 -1.87 -14.27
CA ARG A 44 3.20 -2.30 -15.58
C ARG A 44 4.64 -2.80 -15.49
N GLU A 45 5.41 -2.24 -14.57
CA GLU A 45 6.84 -2.54 -14.38
C GLU A 45 7.08 -3.65 -13.35
N ALA A 46 6.01 -4.32 -12.86
CA ALA A 46 6.07 -5.27 -11.75
C ALA A 46 6.77 -4.68 -10.51
N GLY A 47 6.56 -3.39 -10.27
CA GLY A 47 7.16 -2.60 -9.19
C GLY A 47 6.22 -2.27 -8.04
N LEU A 48 5.05 -2.94 -7.93
CA LEU A 48 4.14 -2.72 -6.80
C LEU A 48 4.71 -3.29 -5.51
N VAL A 49 4.33 -2.71 -4.38
CA VAL A 49 4.54 -3.32 -3.05
C VAL A 49 3.21 -3.87 -2.57
N LEU A 50 3.15 -5.18 -2.35
CA LEU A 50 1.95 -5.88 -1.89
C LEU A 50 2.07 -6.15 -0.39
N ILE A 51 1.15 -5.61 0.41
CA ILE A 51 1.14 -5.74 1.87
C ILE A 51 0.28 -6.95 2.24
N ALA A 52 0.86 -8.14 2.31
CA ALA A 52 0.11 -9.38 2.50
C ALA A 52 -0.14 -9.70 3.97
N ALA A 53 -1.40 -9.86 4.35
CA ALA A 53 -1.83 -10.26 5.69
C ALA A 53 -2.85 -11.40 5.64
N GLY A 54 -2.88 -12.22 6.70
CA GLY A 54 -3.76 -13.37 6.85
C GLY A 54 -3.02 -14.63 7.29
N ASP A 55 -3.59 -15.80 7.00
CA ASP A 55 -2.94 -17.07 7.29
C ASP A 55 -1.58 -17.19 6.58
N LYS A 56 -0.54 -17.52 7.34
CA LYS A 56 0.85 -17.52 6.84
C LYS A 56 1.05 -18.51 5.69
N GLN A 57 0.44 -19.69 5.76
CA GLN A 57 0.59 -20.71 4.74
C GLN A 57 -0.17 -20.30 3.48
N ALA A 58 -1.41 -19.81 3.62
CA ALA A 58 -2.20 -19.31 2.50
C ALA A 58 -1.49 -18.14 1.79
N VAL A 59 -0.84 -17.23 2.52
CA VAL A 59 0.00 -16.18 1.92
C VAL A 59 1.18 -16.79 1.16
N ALA A 60 1.88 -17.76 1.74
CA ALA A 60 3.01 -18.43 1.09
C ALA A 60 2.58 -19.11 -0.23
N ASP A 61 1.42 -19.77 -0.23
CA ASP A 61 0.88 -20.49 -1.39
C ASP A 61 0.55 -19.55 -2.55
N VAL A 62 0.02 -18.35 -2.27
CA VAL A 62 -0.31 -17.36 -3.32
C VAL A 62 0.84 -16.42 -3.68
N THR A 63 1.89 -16.38 -2.86
CA THR A 63 3.05 -15.48 -3.07
C THR A 63 3.68 -15.60 -4.47
N PRO A 64 3.83 -16.79 -5.09
CA PRO A 64 4.35 -16.89 -6.45
C PRO A 64 3.54 -16.08 -7.47
N ILE A 65 2.21 -16.02 -7.32
CA ILE A 65 1.32 -15.23 -8.19
C ILE A 65 1.49 -13.75 -7.87
N LEU A 66 1.48 -13.38 -6.59
CA LEU A 66 1.61 -12.00 -6.15
C LEU A 66 2.94 -11.35 -6.59
N LYS A 67 4.01 -12.14 -6.65
CA LYS A 67 5.34 -11.69 -7.13
C LYS A 67 5.38 -11.26 -8.59
N THR A 68 4.38 -11.62 -9.39
CA THR A 68 4.26 -11.12 -10.78
C THR A 68 3.93 -9.63 -10.85
N PHE A 69 3.39 -9.06 -9.77
CA PHE A 69 3.05 -7.65 -9.67
C PHE A 69 4.12 -6.82 -8.95
N GLY A 70 4.99 -7.48 -8.16
CA GLY A 70 6.13 -6.85 -7.50
C GLY A 70 6.50 -7.49 -6.17
N THR A 71 6.89 -6.67 -5.19
CA THR A 71 7.45 -7.14 -3.93
C THR A 71 6.36 -7.43 -2.91
N VAL A 72 6.32 -8.66 -2.40
CA VAL A 72 5.38 -9.09 -1.37
C VAL A 72 6.00 -8.95 0.01
N LYS A 73 5.34 -8.23 0.90
CA LYS A 73 5.71 -8.11 2.32
C LYS A 73 4.62 -8.76 3.17
N TYR A 74 4.94 -9.88 3.81
CA TYR A 74 4.04 -10.46 4.83
C TYR A 74 4.07 -9.63 6.11
N VAL A 75 2.89 -9.26 6.63
CA VAL A 75 2.73 -8.37 7.79
C VAL A 75 1.91 -8.99 8.92
N GLY A 76 1.77 -10.32 8.91
CA GLY A 76 1.13 -11.06 10.00
C GLY A 76 -0.37 -11.24 9.79
N GLU A 77 -1.11 -11.13 10.89
CA GLU A 77 -2.52 -11.49 10.96
C GLU A 77 -3.43 -10.64 10.06
N GLN A 78 -4.56 -11.22 9.72
CA GLN A 78 -5.58 -10.60 8.88
C GLN A 78 -6.00 -9.21 9.39
N GLY A 79 -6.15 -8.27 8.47
CA GLY A 79 -6.47 -6.88 8.75
C GLY A 79 -5.25 -6.00 8.97
N ASN A 80 -4.06 -6.56 9.20
CA ASN A 80 -2.83 -5.76 9.25
C ASN A 80 -2.49 -5.12 7.91
N GLY A 81 -2.81 -5.79 6.78
CA GLY A 81 -2.62 -5.22 5.45
C GLY A 81 -3.43 -3.94 5.29
N ALA A 82 -4.73 -3.99 5.59
CA ALA A 82 -5.62 -2.83 5.56
C ALA A 82 -5.15 -1.71 6.49
N LYS A 83 -4.80 -2.01 7.75
CA LYS A 83 -4.29 -1.02 8.72
C LYS A 83 -3.02 -0.33 8.21
N LEU A 84 -2.03 -1.11 7.77
CA LEU A 84 -0.75 -0.57 7.30
C LEU A 84 -0.94 0.23 6.01
N LYS A 85 -1.83 -0.19 5.11
CA LYS A 85 -2.15 0.61 3.92
C LYS A 85 -2.71 1.99 4.28
N LEU A 86 -3.61 2.06 5.26
CA LEU A 86 -4.15 3.34 5.72
C LEU A 86 -3.08 4.21 6.38
N ILE A 87 -2.24 3.62 7.24
CA ILE A 87 -1.09 4.32 7.86
C ILE A 87 -0.18 4.91 6.79
N THR A 88 0.22 4.09 5.80
CA THR A 88 1.08 4.51 4.70
C THR A 88 0.44 5.62 3.87
N ASN A 89 -0.85 5.51 3.53
CA ASN A 89 -1.54 6.52 2.74
C ASN A 89 -1.62 7.88 3.47
N VAL A 90 -1.88 7.88 4.78
CA VAL A 90 -1.92 9.13 5.56
C VAL A 90 -0.56 9.84 5.51
N ALA A 91 0.54 9.11 5.67
CA ALA A 91 1.89 9.68 5.58
C ALA A 91 2.17 10.27 4.19
N ILE A 92 1.83 9.54 3.13
CA ILE A 92 2.01 10.01 1.73
C ILE A 92 1.20 11.27 1.47
N MET A 93 -0.08 11.29 1.86
CA MET A 93 -0.95 12.45 1.65
C MET A 93 -0.48 13.69 2.41
N ALA A 94 -0.01 13.52 3.65
CA ALA A 94 0.54 14.62 4.44
C ALA A 94 1.81 15.20 3.82
N ALA A 95 2.73 14.32 3.36
CA ALA A 95 3.94 14.75 2.67
C ALA A 95 3.62 15.46 1.35
N GLU A 96 2.68 14.94 0.56
CA GLU A 96 2.24 15.54 -0.69
C GLU A 96 1.64 16.93 -0.46
N ALA A 97 0.79 17.11 0.56
CA ALA A 97 0.22 18.40 0.90
C ALA A 97 1.31 19.42 1.26
N GLY A 98 2.27 19.04 2.13
CA GLY A 98 3.37 19.93 2.52
C GLY A 98 4.30 20.31 1.35
N ILE A 99 4.56 19.38 0.44
CA ILE A 99 5.33 19.66 -0.78
C ILE A 99 4.56 20.65 -1.67
N ARG A 100 3.25 20.46 -1.86
CA ARG A 100 2.42 21.38 -2.66
C ARG A 100 2.41 22.78 -2.08
N GLU A 101 2.19 22.92 -0.76
CA GLU A 101 2.25 24.24 -0.09
C GLU A 101 3.62 24.90 -0.25
N THR A 102 4.69 24.11 -0.22
CA THR A 102 6.06 24.61 -0.44
C THR A 102 6.24 25.13 -1.88
N LEU A 103 5.70 24.43 -2.88
CA LEU A 103 5.76 24.85 -4.28
C LEU A 103 4.87 26.05 -4.57
N ASP A 104 3.67 26.12 -3.98
CA ASP A 104 2.79 27.29 -4.06
C ASP A 104 3.49 28.55 -3.51
N LEU A 105 4.29 28.40 -2.44
CA LEU A 105 5.09 29.49 -1.89
C LEU A 105 6.27 29.87 -2.79
N ALA A 106 6.91 28.90 -3.46
CA ALA A 106 7.95 29.17 -4.44
C ALA A 106 7.39 30.00 -5.62
N ASP A 107 6.22 29.64 -6.13
CA ASP A 107 5.51 30.42 -7.16
C ASP A 107 5.22 31.85 -6.69
N ALA A 108 4.72 32.02 -5.46
CA ALA A 108 4.40 33.34 -4.93
C ALA A 108 5.61 34.27 -4.80
N TYR A 109 6.83 33.70 -4.79
CA TYR A 109 8.09 34.44 -4.76
C TYR A 109 8.84 34.44 -6.09
N ASP A 110 8.22 33.94 -7.16
CA ASP A 110 8.85 33.79 -8.49
C ASP A 110 10.15 32.95 -8.45
N ILE A 111 10.17 31.92 -7.59
CA ILE A 111 11.30 30.99 -7.42
C ILE A 111 11.04 29.70 -8.19
N ASP A 112 12.08 29.19 -8.83
CA ASP A 112 12.08 27.90 -9.54
C ASP A 112 11.79 26.70 -8.59
N TYR A 113 10.86 25.85 -9.02
CA TYR A 113 10.48 24.63 -8.33
C TYR A 113 11.63 23.65 -8.19
N GLN A 114 12.48 23.51 -9.21
CA GLN A 114 13.56 22.52 -9.19
C GLN A 114 14.57 22.87 -8.09
N THR A 115 15.01 24.12 -8.01
CA THR A 115 15.87 24.63 -6.94
C THR A 115 15.22 24.42 -5.57
N THR A 116 13.91 24.66 -5.46
CA THR A 116 13.17 24.45 -4.20
C THR A 116 13.19 22.99 -3.78
N LEU A 117 12.89 22.07 -4.70
CA LEU A 117 12.92 20.62 -4.46
C LEU A 117 14.33 20.11 -4.17
N ASP A 118 15.35 20.62 -4.86
CA ASP A 118 16.75 20.26 -4.65
C ASP A 118 17.19 20.63 -3.22
N LEU A 119 16.81 21.81 -2.73
CA LEU A 119 17.09 22.23 -1.35
C LEU A 119 16.41 21.33 -0.31
N LEU A 120 15.18 20.87 -0.57
CA LEU A 120 14.51 19.90 0.31
C LEU A 120 15.31 18.58 0.38
N GLN A 121 15.86 18.13 -0.75
CA GLN A 121 16.67 16.91 -0.84
C GLN A 121 18.09 17.06 -0.27
N MET A 122 18.65 18.28 -0.21
CA MET A 122 19.93 18.53 0.46
C MET A 122 19.78 18.64 1.99
N GLY A 123 18.55 18.82 2.48
CA GLY A 123 18.23 19.03 3.88
C GLY A 123 17.84 17.76 4.65
N PRO A 124 17.29 17.93 5.87
CA PRO A 124 16.93 16.82 6.76
C PRO A 124 15.90 15.84 6.19
N LEU A 125 15.09 16.24 5.19
CA LEU A 125 14.12 15.36 4.54
C LEU A 125 14.79 14.22 3.76
N SER A 126 16.07 14.34 3.41
CA SER A 126 16.86 13.25 2.82
C SER A 126 17.12 12.07 3.74
N GLN A 127 16.91 12.25 5.05
CA GLN A 127 17.17 11.25 6.08
C GLN A 127 15.90 10.54 6.57
N LEU A 128 14.73 10.90 6.04
CA LEU A 128 13.44 10.27 6.32
C LEU A 128 13.16 9.14 5.31
#